data_AF-A0A497PNT6-F1
#
_entry.id   AF-A0A497PNT6-F1
#
_cell.length_a   1.000
_cell.length_b   1.000
_cell.length_c   1.000
_cell.angle_alpha   90.00
_cell.angle_beta   90.00
_cell.angle_gamma   90.00
#
_symmetry.space_group_name_H-M   'P 1'
#
loop_
_entity.id
_entity.type
_entity.pdbx_description
1 polymer ?
#
loop_
_entity_poly.entity_id
_entity_poly.type
_entity_poly.pdbx_seq_one_letter_code
_entity_poly.pdbx_strand_id
1 'polypeptide(L)'
;MQGSQGTVYAYKTITSVNLTNTIIYSWMNAGSVDTKANGGFRIIVGDGTNIRAYYVGGSDDYGFQLGAWSCFILDTSNPPTSYAQIAGSSAPNFAAITNVGCQFNVPIKAVGSGDNVFLDVCRYISNSSAALTIGGGGVGTEGTFSEIAADDASTSAGKAYGIIREIQTGVFGIQGSIEFGDSGTSSSYFKDTDAVIVFEDRSVPDSYYVFSTVGNSTGTNSFILGNKVGSGDTAVGSNGCTIQSAGPGLKIDFSGANFDEIKIYGSKILKASNGVLLNDDTTHEFIGNTVDQSGQIDPKQTIIRSCTFSGTTDNNNDGSALLWNANINIKNCSFNANTDTTNDPHGIEHPNAGTFTYDNLTFSGNDYDIENSSTGSVTINATNGANPGTYENTNGGSTTINNSVTIKVTVKDDNGSPIQDAQTAIYKSSDNTELMNKDTDANGIASTTFNYLSDTDVYIRVRKSSAGDTKYQSHSSTGTITSSGLNVTVTLKEDPYA
;
A
#
# COMPACT_ATOMS: atom_id res chain seq x y z
N MET A 1 13.27 3.16 43.44
CA MET A 1 13.80 4.42 43.99
C MET A 1 12.64 5.19 44.59
N GLN A 2 12.89 5.99 45.62
CA GLN A 2 11.88 6.89 46.19
C GLN A 2 12.08 8.31 45.65
N GLY A 3 11.17 8.77 44.79
CA GLY A 3 11.05 10.16 44.37
C GLY A 3 10.05 10.91 45.24
N SER A 4 10.41 12.08 45.76
CA SER A 4 9.52 12.88 46.60
C SER A 4 9.80 14.36 46.41
N GLN A 5 8.81 15.11 45.91
CA GLN A 5 8.87 16.57 45.73
C GLN A 5 10.15 17.05 45.03
N GLY A 6 10.41 16.49 43.84
CA GLY A 6 11.53 16.92 43.02
C GLY A 6 11.97 15.91 42.00
N THR A 7 13.19 16.13 41.52
CA THR A 7 13.84 15.29 40.52
C THR A 7 14.61 14.16 41.20
N VAL A 8 14.41 12.93 40.73
CA VAL A 8 15.19 11.75 41.13
C VAL A 8 15.74 11.09 39.87
N TYR A 9 16.99 10.63 39.93
CA TYR A 9 17.62 9.95 38.81
C TYR A 9 18.55 8.83 39.27
N ALA A 10 18.75 7.87 38.38
CA ALA A 10 19.82 6.89 38.50
C ALA A 10 20.31 6.49 37.11
N TYR A 11 21.61 6.27 36.99
CA TYR A 11 22.23 5.73 35.79
C TYR A 11 23.32 4.73 36.18
N LYS A 12 23.61 3.80 35.27
CA LYS A 12 24.75 2.89 35.38
C LYS A 12 25.84 3.31 34.42
N THR A 13 27.08 3.08 34.84
CA THR A 13 28.22 3.04 33.91
C THR A 13 28.20 1.70 33.18
N ILE A 14 28.30 1.76 31.86
CA ILE A 14 28.37 0.62 30.96
C ILE A 14 29.69 0.65 30.19
N THR A 15 30.05 -0.47 29.58
CA THR A 15 31.10 -0.46 28.55
C THR A 15 30.67 0.45 27.41
N SER A 16 31.61 1.23 26.88
CA SER A 16 31.36 2.16 25.78
C SER A 16 30.64 1.47 24.62
N VAL A 17 29.54 2.06 24.17
CA VAL A 17 28.72 1.56 23.06
C VAL A 17 28.42 2.69 22.09
N ASN A 18 28.43 2.38 20.80
CA ASN A 18 27.96 3.29 19.76
C ASN A 18 26.44 3.20 19.66
N LEU A 19 25.77 4.28 20.04
CA LEU A 19 24.32 4.46 19.92
C LEU A 19 23.99 5.57 18.90
N THR A 20 24.83 5.80 17.89
CA THR A 20 24.50 6.72 16.79
C THR A 20 23.39 6.08 15.95
N ASN A 21 22.38 6.85 15.55
CA ASN A 21 21.23 6.38 14.74
C ASN A 21 20.56 5.13 15.32
N THR A 22 20.16 5.22 16.58
CA THR A 22 19.66 4.11 17.39
C THR A 22 18.40 4.53 18.14
N ILE A 23 17.42 3.62 18.24
CA ILE A 23 16.27 3.76 19.13
C ILE A 23 16.59 3.06 20.45
N ILE A 24 16.45 3.79 21.56
CA ILE A 24 16.56 3.25 22.92
C ILE A 24 15.15 3.07 23.47
N TYR A 25 14.83 1.85 23.91
CA TYR A 25 13.58 1.49 24.58
C TYR A 25 13.82 1.36 26.07
N SER A 26 12.99 2.00 26.90
CA SER A 26 13.15 1.96 28.35
C SER A 26 11.82 1.83 29.08
N TRP A 27 11.66 0.72 29.80
CA TRP A 27 10.49 0.47 30.64
C TRP A 27 10.60 1.22 31.96
N MET A 28 9.67 2.14 32.18
CA MET A 28 9.59 2.94 33.39
C MET A 28 8.19 2.93 33.98
N ASN A 29 8.11 3.13 35.29
CA ASN A 29 6.84 3.28 36.01
C ASN A 29 7.03 4.33 37.12
N ALA A 30 6.06 5.21 37.27
CA ALA A 30 6.02 6.21 38.33
C ALA A 30 4.57 6.48 38.77
N GLY A 31 4.35 6.60 40.08
CA GLY A 31 3.00 6.82 40.62
C GLY A 31 2.43 8.23 40.44
N SER A 32 3.27 9.27 40.36
CA SER A 32 2.82 10.66 40.18
C SER A 32 3.95 11.50 39.59
N VAL A 33 4.01 11.51 38.27
CA VAL A 33 5.04 12.23 37.50
C VAL A 33 4.50 13.59 37.01
N ASP A 34 5.37 14.55 36.76
CA ASP A 34 5.02 15.83 36.13
C ASP A 34 4.71 15.65 34.62
N THR A 35 4.30 16.73 33.95
CA THR A 35 4.09 16.75 32.49
C THR A 35 5.40 16.57 31.72
N LYS A 36 5.32 16.18 30.45
CA LYS A 36 6.49 16.02 29.57
C LYS A 36 7.27 17.32 29.45
N ALA A 37 6.59 18.45 29.33
CA ALA A 37 7.21 19.77 29.24
C ALA A 37 8.03 20.13 30.51
N ASN A 38 7.60 19.65 31.67
CA ASN A 38 8.32 19.79 32.95
C ASN A 38 9.28 18.61 33.22
N GLY A 39 9.52 17.79 32.20
CA GLY A 39 10.39 16.62 32.20
C GLY A 39 9.92 15.54 33.16
N GLY A 40 8.70 15.08 32.98
CA GLY A 40 8.12 13.96 33.73
C GLY A 40 9.00 12.71 33.70
N PHE A 41 9.02 11.99 32.59
CA PHE A 41 9.89 10.84 32.33
C PHE A 41 11.07 11.23 31.44
N ARG A 42 12.27 10.76 31.77
CA ARG A 42 13.49 11.07 31.02
C ARG A 42 14.39 9.85 30.89
N ILE A 43 14.96 9.67 29.70
CA ILE A 43 16.04 8.71 29.45
C ILE A 43 17.38 9.44 29.62
N ILE A 44 18.28 8.89 30.44
CA ILE A 44 19.64 9.41 30.63
C ILE A 44 20.57 8.69 29.67
N VAL A 45 21.39 9.46 28.97
CA VAL A 45 22.57 8.99 28.24
C VAL A 45 23.78 9.88 28.54
N GLY A 46 24.98 9.30 28.54
CA GLY A 46 26.21 10.05 28.75
C GLY A 46 27.44 9.37 28.17
N ASP A 47 28.44 10.18 27.82
CA ASP A 47 29.71 9.76 27.18
C ASP A 47 30.90 9.72 28.15
N GLY A 48 30.63 9.82 29.46
CA GLY A 48 31.63 9.90 30.53
C GLY A 48 32.08 11.32 30.86
N THR A 49 31.80 12.30 30.00
CA THR A 49 32.05 13.74 30.26
C THR A 49 30.75 14.53 30.31
N ASN A 50 29.90 14.36 29.31
CA ASN A 50 28.60 14.98 29.16
C ASN A 50 27.51 13.95 29.47
N ILE A 51 26.56 14.32 30.31
CA ILE A 51 25.41 13.49 30.67
C ILE A 51 24.14 14.32 30.56
N ARG A 52 23.16 13.82 29.79
CA ARG A 52 21.86 14.47 29.60
C ARG A 52 20.71 13.52 29.89
N ALA A 53 19.64 14.08 30.46
CA ALA A 53 18.34 13.43 30.61
C ALA A 53 17.36 14.04 29.61
N TYR A 54 17.00 13.30 28.57
CA TYR A 54 16.10 13.75 27.49
C TYR A 54 14.64 13.52 27.87
N TYR A 55 13.76 14.48 27.57
CA TYR A 55 12.36 14.42 27.98
C TYR A 55 11.58 13.54 27.01
N VAL A 56 11.13 12.38 27.47
CA VAL A 56 10.50 11.35 26.61
C VAL A 56 9.03 11.12 26.92
N GLY A 57 8.53 11.64 28.04
CA GLY A 57 7.12 11.49 28.43
C GLY A 57 6.78 12.25 29.71
N GLY A 58 5.52 12.16 30.13
CA GLY A 58 5.01 12.72 31.37
C GLY A 58 3.57 12.28 31.66
N SER A 59 2.92 12.90 32.63
CA SER A 59 1.51 12.59 32.97
C SER A 59 0.51 12.85 31.85
N ASP A 60 0.91 13.65 30.85
CA ASP A 60 0.15 14.07 29.68
C ASP A 60 0.59 13.36 28.38
N ASP A 61 1.67 12.59 28.42
CA ASP A 61 2.24 11.87 27.28
C ASP A 61 2.91 10.60 27.79
N TYR A 62 2.10 9.56 27.99
CA TYR A 62 2.60 8.26 28.36
C TYR A 62 3.16 7.51 27.15
N GLY A 63 4.23 6.75 27.39
CA GLY A 63 4.83 5.88 26.40
C GLY A 63 3.91 4.71 26.01
N PHE A 64 4.49 3.68 25.44
CA PHE A 64 3.78 2.46 25.07
C PHE A 64 3.44 1.65 26.32
N GLN A 65 2.15 1.54 26.66
CA GLN A 65 1.73 1.04 27.97
C GLN A 65 1.39 -0.45 27.97
N LEU A 66 1.85 -1.16 29.00
CA LEU A 66 1.42 -2.51 29.34
C LEU A 66 1.15 -2.58 30.84
N GLY A 67 -0.13 -2.65 31.21
CA GLY A 67 -0.54 -2.50 32.61
C GLY A 67 -0.12 -1.15 33.18
N ALA A 68 0.57 -1.16 34.33
CA ALA A 68 1.07 0.05 34.98
C ALA A 68 2.42 0.56 34.42
N TRP A 69 3.05 -0.18 33.51
CA TRP A 69 4.36 0.15 32.96
C TRP A 69 4.23 0.88 31.62
N SER A 70 5.19 1.75 31.32
CA SER A 70 5.29 2.43 30.03
C SER A 70 6.69 2.28 29.47
N CYS A 71 6.77 1.84 28.22
CA CYS A 71 8.00 1.79 27.45
C CYS A 71 8.16 3.12 26.71
N PHE A 72 9.19 3.87 27.07
CA PHE A 72 9.54 5.14 26.43
C PHE A 72 10.65 4.93 25.41
N ILE A 73 10.66 5.76 24.39
CA ILE A 73 11.66 5.74 23.32
C ILE A 73 12.54 6.97 23.34
N LEU A 74 13.80 6.81 22.93
CA LEU A 74 14.70 7.91 22.58
C LEU A 74 15.39 7.57 21.26
N ASP A 75 15.10 8.36 20.23
CA ASP A 75 15.87 8.35 18.97
C ASP A 75 17.12 9.22 19.12
N THR A 76 18.29 8.62 18.93
CA THR A 76 19.57 9.32 19.02
C THR A 76 19.97 10.04 17.74
N SER A 77 19.29 9.77 16.61
CA SER A 77 19.50 10.52 15.36
C SER A 77 18.88 11.90 15.43
N ASN A 78 17.74 12.03 16.10
CA ASN A 78 17.04 13.29 16.34
C ASN A 78 16.51 13.37 17.79
N PRO A 79 17.41 13.50 18.79
CA PRO A 79 17.00 13.48 20.19
C PRO A 79 16.16 14.73 20.55
N PRO A 80 15.26 14.63 21.56
CA PRO A 80 14.45 15.77 21.99
C PRO A 80 15.29 17.01 22.32
N THR A 81 14.80 18.18 21.91
CA THR A 81 15.44 19.47 22.22
C THR A 81 15.29 19.86 23.70
N SER A 82 14.29 19.30 24.39
CA SER A 82 14.09 19.47 25.83
C SER A 82 14.86 18.40 26.61
N TYR A 83 15.79 18.87 27.44
CA TYR A 83 16.63 18.01 28.27
C TYR A 83 17.06 18.71 29.57
N ALA A 84 17.52 17.93 30.53
CA ALA A 84 18.29 18.42 31.67
C ALA A 84 19.74 17.98 31.57
N GLN A 85 20.67 18.94 31.72
CA GLN A 85 22.10 18.64 31.80
C GLN A 85 22.44 18.14 33.21
N ILE A 86 22.98 16.93 33.31
CA ILE A 86 23.40 16.34 34.58
C ILE A 86 24.90 16.60 34.83
N ALA A 87 25.72 16.47 33.78
CA ALA A 87 27.16 16.71 33.84
C ALA A 87 27.68 17.22 32.50
N GLY A 88 28.79 17.96 32.50
CA GLY A 88 29.34 18.61 31.30
C GLY A 88 28.50 19.79 30.82
N SER A 89 28.83 20.34 29.65
CA SER A 89 28.16 21.52 29.06
C SER A 89 27.63 21.28 27.65
N SER A 90 27.88 20.10 27.07
CA SER A 90 27.54 19.78 25.68
C SER A 90 26.64 18.54 25.60
N ALA A 91 26.22 18.20 24.37
CA ALA A 91 25.56 16.93 24.10
C ALA A 91 26.54 15.77 24.31
N PRO A 92 26.09 14.60 24.81
CA PRO A 92 26.87 13.38 24.80
C PRO A 92 27.25 12.99 23.36
N ASN A 93 28.47 12.49 23.18
CA ASN A 93 28.88 11.83 21.95
C ASN A 93 28.21 10.45 21.84
N PHE A 94 27.19 10.33 21.00
CA PHE A 94 26.47 9.07 20.78
C PHE A 94 27.33 7.93 20.23
N ALA A 95 28.51 8.20 19.67
CA ALA A 95 29.44 7.16 19.23
C ALA A 95 30.19 6.46 20.38
N ALA A 96 30.11 6.98 21.61
CA ALA A 96 30.86 6.48 22.75
C ALA A 96 30.09 6.63 24.08
N ILE A 97 28.86 6.12 24.12
CA ILE A 97 28.02 6.19 25.32
C ILE A 97 28.53 5.22 26.38
N THR A 98 28.78 5.74 27.58
CA THR A 98 29.25 4.98 28.76
C THR A 98 28.30 5.08 29.94
N ASN A 99 27.23 5.87 29.84
CA ASN A 99 26.19 5.96 30.88
C ASN A 99 24.79 5.84 30.28
N VAL A 100 23.93 5.02 30.90
CA VAL A 100 22.51 4.91 30.57
C VAL A 100 21.68 4.82 31.85
N GLY A 101 20.51 5.47 31.87
CA GLY A 101 19.64 5.48 33.04
C GLY A 101 18.31 6.16 32.82
N CYS A 102 17.69 6.57 33.92
CA CYS A 102 16.39 7.25 33.92
C CYS A 102 16.38 8.42 34.90
N GLN A 103 15.51 9.39 34.65
CA GLN A 103 15.20 10.47 35.56
C GLN A 103 13.70 10.75 35.56
N PHE A 104 13.18 11.06 36.74
CA PHE A 104 11.78 11.37 36.97
C PHE A 104 11.66 12.73 37.65
N ASN A 105 10.67 13.53 37.24
CA ASN A 105 10.21 14.68 38.02
C ASN A 105 8.90 14.31 38.74
N VAL A 106 8.94 14.22 40.07
CA VAL A 106 7.84 13.75 40.91
C VAL A 106 7.36 14.91 41.79
N PRO A 107 6.34 15.68 41.37
CA PRO A 107 5.93 16.90 42.06
C PRO A 107 5.24 16.62 43.41
N ILE A 108 4.69 15.42 43.58
CA ILE A 108 3.95 15.02 44.79
C ILE A 108 4.88 14.25 45.74
N LYS A 109 4.72 14.48 47.04
CA LYS A 109 5.45 13.74 48.08
C LYS A 109 5.03 12.27 48.07
N ALA A 110 5.98 11.34 48.03
CA ALA A 110 5.71 9.94 48.32
C ALA A 110 5.23 9.80 49.78
N VAL A 111 4.05 9.23 49.99
CA VAL A 111 3.53 8.94 51.32
C VAL A 111 3.91 7.51 51.70
N GLY A 112 4.66 7.34 52.79
CA GLY A 112 5.19 6.04 53.23
C GLY A 112 6.65 5.80 52.83
N SER A 113 7.15 4.59 53.11
CA SER A 113 8.55 4.18 52.86
C SER A 113 8.73 3.29 51.63
N GLY A 114 7.72 3.22 50.74
CA GLY A 114 7.78 2.42 49.53
C GLY A 114 8.46 3.16 48.37
N ASP A 115 9.13 2.40 47.50
CA ASP A 115 9.56 2.89 46.19
C ASP A 115 8.34 3.30 45.35
N ASN A 116 8.47 4.39 44.59
CA ASN A 116 7.37 4.94 43.78
C ASN A 116 7.80 5.34 42.36
N VAL A 117 9.08 5.17 42.03
CA VAL A 117 9.59 5.25 40.66
C VAL A 117 10.50 4.06 40.38
N PHE A 118 10.36 3.51 39.18
CA PHE A 118 10.95 2.25 38.76
C PHE A 118 11.47 2.37 37.34
N LEU A 119 12.64 1.79 37.13
CA LEU A 119 13.21 1.49 35.83
C LEU A 119 13.42 -0.02 35.81
N ASP A 120 13.02 -0.65 34.71
CA ASP A 120 13.30 -2.05 34.45
C ASP A 120 14.30 -2.16 33.29
N VAL A 121 13.95 -2.89 32.23
CA VAL A 121 14.85 -3.14 31.12
C VAL A 121 15.00 -1.93 30.21
N CYS A 122 16.24 -1.70 29.77
CA CYS A 122 16.60 -0.75 28.73
C CYS A 122 17.24 -1.53 27.57
N ARG A 123 16.68 -1.41 26.37
CA ARG A 123 17.19 -2.04 25.15
C ARG A 123 17.49 -0.98 24.11
N TYR A 124 18.23 -1.35 23.08
CA TYR A 124 18.46 -0.47 21.94
C TYR A 124 18.57 -1.27 20.66
N ILE A 125 18.23 -0.62 19.55
CA ILE A 125 18.34 -1.19 18.20
C ILE A 125 18.72 -0.09 17.21
N SER A 126 19.53 -0.42 16.21
CA SER A 126 19.82 0.50 15.11
C SER A 126 18.52 0.91 14.41
N ASN A 127 18.43 2.16 13.96
CA ASN A 127 17.30 2.65 13.17
C ASN A 127 17.13 1.89 11.85
N SER A 128 18.17 1.18 11.40
CA SER A 128 18.20 0.40 10.16
C SER A 128 17.96 -1.10 10.35
N SER A 129 17.50 -1.53 11.52
CA SER A 129 17.32 -2.95 11.85
C SER A 129 15.90 -3.22 12.36
N ALA A 130 15.43 -4.45 12.17
CA ALA A 130 14.18 -4.90 12.76
C ALA A 130 14.28 -4.85 14.30
N ALA A 131 13.32 -4.20 14.95
CA ALA A 131 13.22 -4.16 16.40
C ALA A 131 12.71 -5.50 16.95
N LEU A 132 11.90 -6.21 16.17
CA LEU A 132 11.45 -7.56 16.43
C LEU A 132 11.54 -8.41 15.16
N THR A 133 12.18 -9.57 15.27
CA THR A 133 12.18 -10.61 14.23
C THR A 133 11.34 -11.78 14.70
N ILE A 134 10.38 -12.22 13.89
CA ILE A 134 9.43 -13.29 14.20
C ILE A 134 9.68 -14.49 13.29
N GLY A 135 10.15 -15.58 13.87
CA GLY A 135 10.31 -16.86 13.18
C GLY A 135 9.57 -18.00 13.87
N GLY A 136 9.77 -19.22 13.38
CA GLY A 136 9.17 -20.44 13.96
C GLY A 136 7.78 -20.76 13.41
N GLY A 137 6.95 -21.41 14.21
CA GLY A 137 5.66 -21.94 13.75
C GLY A 137 5.80 -23.24 12.95
N GLY A 138 4.68 -23.71 12.42
CA GLY A 138 4.60 -24.92 11.59
C GLY A 138 3.31 -24.95 10.78
N VAL A 139 3.20 -25.87 9.83
CA VAL A 139 1.97 -26.05 9.05
C VAL A 139 0.82 -26.45 9.98
N GLY A 140 -0.27 -25.67 9.99
CA GLY A 140 -1.41 -25.83 10.89
C GLY A 140 -1.20 -25.32 12.32
N THR A 141 -0.01 -24.79 12.61
CA THR A 141 0.36 -24.09 13.85
C THR A 141 1.17 -22.84 13.49
N GLU A 142 0.68 -22.11 12.49
CA GLU A 142 1.30 -20.88 12.04
C GLU A 142 1.25 -19.83 13.16
N GLY A 143 2.27 -18.98 13.25
CA GLY A 143 2.29 -17.91 14.23
C GLY A 143 1.22 -16.84 13.96
N THR A 144 0.75 -16.18 15.03
CA THR A 144 -0.25 -15.09 14.97
C THR A 144 0.24 -13.82 15.69
N PHE A 145 -0.38 -12.67 15.42
CA PHE A 145 -0.12 -11.43 16.15
C PHE A 145 -0.47 -11.52 17.63
N SER A 146 -1.50 -12.30 17.99
CA SER A 146 -1.87 -12.51 19.39
C SER A 146 -0.74 -13.22 20.17
N GLU A 147 -0.12 -14.24 19.57
CA GLU A 147 1.02 -14.92 20.17
C GLU A 147 2.24 -14.00 20.31
N ILE A 148 2.52 -13.20 19.28
CA ILE A 148 3.63 -12.24 19.32
C ILE A 148 3.40 -11.19 20.42
N ALA A 149 2.20 -10.64 20.53
CA ALA A 149 1.86 -9.67 21.57
C ALA A 149 1.87 -10.29 22.98
N ALA A 150 1.44 -11.55 23.13
CA ALA A 150 1.50 -12.27 24.39
C ALA A 150 2.95 -12.57 24.82
N ASP A 151 3.81 -12.92 23.86
CA ASP A 151 5.23 -13.16 24.12
C ASP A 151 5.97 -11.87 24.46
N ASP A 152 5.63 -10.75 23.79
CA ASP A 152 6.14 -9.43 24.15
C ASP A 152 5.68 -9.03 25.55
N ALA A 153 4.41 -9.22 25.89
CA ALA A 153 3.88 -8.95 27.23
C ALA A 153 4.41 -9.88 28.34
N SER A 154 5.11 -10.96 28.00
CA SER A 154 5.56 -11.98 28.95
C SER A 154 6.57 -11.43 29.95
N THR A 155 6.45 -11.84 31.21
CA THR A 155 7.43 -11.53 32.27
C THR A 155 8.54 -12.58 32.36
N SER A 156 8.59 -13.52 31.40
CA SER A 156 9.66 -14.52 31.35
C SER A 156 11.01 -13.86 31.06
N ALA A 157 12.09 -14.48 31.54
CA ALA A 157 13.43 -13.93 31.36
C ALA A 157 13.73 -13.67 29.87
N GLY A 158 14.10 -12.44 29.54
CA GLY A 158 14.41 -12.02 28.17
C GLY A 158 13.23 -11.51 27.34
N LYS A 159 12.00 -11.53 27.88
CA LYS A 159 10.77 -11.00 27.24
C LYS A 159 10.48 -9.55 27.66
N ALA A 160 9.24 -9.03 27.54
CA ALA A 160 8.93 -7.61 27.77
C ALA A 160 9.69 -6.70 26.81
N TYR A 161 9.69 -7.00 25.51
CA TYR A 161 10.46 -6.29 24.48
C TYR A 161 10.02 -4.82 24.38
N GLY A 162 8.72 -4.57 24.46
CA GLY A 162 8.11 -3.26 24.31
C GLY A 162 8.00 -2.84 22.86
N ILE A 163 7.63 -3.74 21.94
CA ILE A 163 7.49 -3.44 20.52
C ILE A 163 6.03 -3.54 20.08
N ILE A 164 5.30 -4.57 20.51
CA ILE A 164 3.92 -4.87 20.15
C ILE A 164 3.06 -5.19 21.38
N ARG A 165 1.79 -4.78 21.34
CA ARG A 165 0.79 -5.06 22.38
C ARG A 165 -0.58 -5.22 21.77
N GLU A 166 -1.41 -6.06 22.38
CA GLU A 166 -2.83 -6.09 22.07
C GLU A 166 -3.55 -4.99 22.86
N ILE A 167 -4.15 -4.04 22.13
CA ILE A 167 -4.89 -2.90 22.72
C ILE A 167 -6.31 -3.32 23.07
N GLN A 168 -6.90 -4.12 22.19
CA GLN A 168 -8.19 -4.81 22.35
C GLN A 168 -8.13 -6.06 21.47
N THR A 169 -9.06 -7.00 21.67
CA THR A 169 -9.06 -8.26 20.92
C THR A 169 -8.90 -8.04 19.40
N GLY A 170 -7.82 -8.60 18.85
CA GLY A 170 -7.50 -8.51 17.42
C GLY A 170 -6.94 -7.17 16.93
N VAL A 171 -6.66 -6.22 17.83
CA VAL A 171 -6.06 -4.91 17.49
C VAL A 171 -4.75 -4.72 18.22
N PHE A 172 -3.70 -4.50 17.45
CA PHE A 172 -2.32 -4.48 17.92
C PHE A 172 -1.69 -3.11 17.69
N GLY A 173 -1.13 -2.54 18.75
CA GLY A 173 -0.28 -1.35 18.67
C GLY A 173 1.17 -1.75 18.53
N ILE A 174 1.89 -1.11 17.62
CA ILE A 174 3.32 -1.34 17.36
C ILE A 174 4.08 -0.01 17.51
N GLN A 175 5.28 -0.05 18.10
CA GLN A 175 6.17 1.10 18.18
C GLN A 175 7.60 0.85 17.65
N GLY A 176 7.81 -0.22 16.89
CA GLY A 176 9.10 -0.53 16.26
C GLY A 176 8.94 -1.30 14.95
N SER A 177 10.01 -1.40 14.18
CA SER A 177 10.05 -2.23 12.96
C SER A 177 9.86 -3.71 13.30
N ILE A 178 9.11 -4.41 12.44
CA ILE A 178 8.81 -5.82 12.58
C ILE A 178 9.17 -6.57 11.30
N GLU A 179 9.90 -7.67 11.44
CA GLU A 179 10.33 -8.54 10.35
C GLU A 179 9.86 -9.98 10.59
N PHE A 180 9.25 -10.60 9.59
CA PHE A 180 8.76 -11.99 9.64
C PHE A 180 9.67 -12.92 8.85
N GLY A 181 10.03 -14.04 9.46
CA GLY A 181 10.87 -15.08 8.88
C GLY A 181 12.16 -15.34 9.66
N ASP A 182 13.10 -16.03 9.02
CA ASP A 182 14.41 -16.34 9.57
C ASP A 182 15.47 -16.16 8.48
N SER A 183 16.51 -15.38 8.77
CA SER A 183 17.69 -15.24 7.90
C SER A 183 18.73 -16.34 8.11
N GLY A 184 18.52 -17.19 9.12
CA GLY A 184 19.31 -18.38 9.41
C GLY A 184 18.98 -19.56 8.50
N THR A 185 18.55 -20.66 9.10
CA THR A 185 18.28 -21.93 8.41
C THR A 185 16.96 -22.57 8.84
N SER A 186 16.23 -21.94 9.76
CA SER A 186 15.00 -22.48 10.34
C SER A 186 13.84 -22.25 9.39
N SER A 187 12.81 -23.09 9.51
CA SER A 187 11.54 -22.80 8.82
C SER A 187 10.77 -21.73 9.60
N SER A 188 9.95 -20.96 8.88
CA SER A 188 9.10 -19.93 9.44
C SER A 188 7.72 -19.95 8.79
N TYR A 189 6.67 -19.99 9.62
CA TYR A 189 5.28 -20.03 9.19
C TYR A 189 4.47 -19.02 9.98
N PHE A 190 3.93 -18.03 9.29
CA PHE A 190 3.05 -17.02 9.87
C PHE A 190 1.75 -16.94 9.09
N LYS A 191 0.62 -16.97 9.81
CA LYS A 191 -0.70 -16.75 9.23
C LYS A 191 -1.61 -16.06 10.22
N ASP A 192 -2.19 -14.95 9.80
CA ASP A 192 -3.23 -14.28 10.60
C ASP A 192 -4.37 -13.76 9.73
N THR A 193 -5.52 -13.55 10.36
CA THR A 193 -6.77 -13.11 9.73
C THR A 193 -7.47 -12.10 10.63
N ASP A 194 -8.15 -11.12 10.04
CA ASP A 194 -8.96 -10.11 10.76
C ASP A 194 -8.20 -9.25 11.79
N ALA A 195 -6.86 -9.33 11.85
CA ALA A 195 -6.04 -8.51 12.73
C ALA A 195 -5.96 -7.06 12.24
N VAL A 196 -5.96 -6.10 13.17
CA VAL A 196 -5.71 -4.68 12.89
C VAL A 196 -4.39 -4.29 13.54
N ILE A 197 -3.46 -3.84 12.72
CA ILE A 197 -2.09 -3.51 13.10
C ILE A 197 -1.92 -2.01 12.93
N VAL A 198 -1.59 -1.33 14.03
CA VAL A 198 -1.41 0.13 14.07
C VAL A 198 0.00 0.43 14.55
N PHE A 199 0.84 0.92 13.65
CA PHE A 199 2.08 1.59 14.02
C PHE A 199 1.72 2.93 14.68
N GLU A 200 1.94 3.01 15.98
CA GLU A 200 1.49 4.13 16.82
C GLU A 200 2.28 5.41 16.50
N ASP A 201 1.67 6.59 16.72
CA ASP A 201 2.37 7.86 16.54
C ASP A 201 3.41 8.05 17.66
N ARG A 202 4.68 7.85 17.32
CA ARG A 202 5.82 7.94 18.23
C ARG A 202 6.90 8.83 17.63
N SER A 203 7.68 9.46 18.50
CA SER A 203 8.82 10.29 18.10
C SER A 203 10.02 9.45 17.63
N VAL A 204 9.86 8.81 16.47
CA VAL A 204 10.89 8.04 15.74
C VAL A 204 11.13 8.68 14.36
N PRO A 205 12.24 8.38 13.68
CA PRO A 205 12.44 8.77 12.30
C PRO A 205 11.34 8.25 11.39
N ASP A 206 11.02 9.02 10.35
CA ASP A 206 10.00 8.67 9.36
C ASP A 206 10.30 7.36 8.61
N SER A 207 11.56 6.92 8.57
CA SER A 207 11.99 5.67 7.95
C SER A 207 12.04 4.47 8.90
N TYR A 208 11.73 4.65 10.18
CA TYR A 208 11.93 3.60 11.19
C TYR A 208 10.89 2.48 11.11
N TYR A 209 9.64 2.79 10.76
CA TYR A 209 8.61 1.78 10.67
C TYR A 209 8.71 1.01 9.36
N VAL A 210 9.05 -0.26 9.52
CA VAL A 210 9.13 -1.25 8.45
C VAL A 210 8.36 -2.49 8.90
N PHE A 211 7.47 -2.97 8.04
CA PHE A 211 6.78 -4.24 8.16
C PHE A 211 7.29 -5.14 7.04
N SER A 212 8.21 -6.04 7.35
CA SER A 212 8.99 -6.77 6.34
C SER A 212 8.97 -8.28 6.48
N THR A 213 9.45 -8.95 5.43
CA THR A 213 9.69 -10.40 5.40
C THR A 213 11.16 -10.71 5.10
N VAL A 214 11.73 -11.74 5.74
CA VAL A 214 13.09 -12.25 5.48
C VAL A 214 13.11 -13.78 5.37
N GLY A 215 13.59 -14.32 4.26
CA GLY A 215 13.60 -15.77 4.01
C GLY A 215 15.02 -16.34 4.00
N ASN A 216 15.10 -17.67 4.06
CA ASN A 216 16.35 -18.42 3.92
C ASN A 216 16.17 -19.59 2.97
N SER A 217 17.27 -20.06 2.38
CA SER A 217 17.24 -21.12 1.35
C SER A 217 17.19 -22.55 1.88
N THR A 218 17.17 -22.75 3.20
CA THR A 218 17.25 -24.09 3.83
C THR A 218 15.94 -24.54 4.44
N GLY A 219 15.27 -23.67 5.19
CA GLY A 219 13.95 -23.89 5.75
C GLY A 219 12.84 -23.53 4.76
N THR A 220 11.61 -23.89 5.11
CA THR A 220 10.41 -23.43 4.42
C THR A 220 9.92 -22.13 5.05
N ASN A 221 9.61 -21.13 4.23
CA ASN A 221 9.19 -19.80 4.66
C ASN A 221 7.83 -19.44 4.05
N SER A 222 6.83 -19.25 4.90
CA SER A 222 5.45 -18.91 4.54
C SER A 222 4.95 -17.72 5.35
N PHE A 223 4.43 -16.71 4.66
CA PHE A 223 3.80 -15.54 5.26
C PHE A 223 2.44 -15.28 4.61
N ILE A 224 1.36 -15.41 5.38
CA ILE A 224 -0.01 -15.33 4.88
C ILE A 224 -0.83 -14.33 5.70
N LEU A 225 -1.50 -13.40 5.04
CA LEU A 225 -2.53 -12.56 5.66
C LEU A 225 -3.86 -12.81 4.96
N GLY A 226 -4.90 -13.13 5.72
CA GLY A 226 -6.23 -13.39 5.19
C GLY A 226 -6.39 -14.76 4.50
N ASN A 227 -7.51 -14.90 3.79
CA ASN A 227 -7.91 -16.13 3.10
C ASN A 227 -8.26 -15.84 1.64
N LYS A 228 -7.79 -16.72 0.75
CA LYS A 228 -8.18 -16.73 -0.66
C LYS A 228 -9.52 -17.42 -0.86
N VAL A 229 -10.39 -16.81 -1.64
CA VAL A 229 -11.66 -17.39 -2.09
C VAL A 229 -11.65 -17.48 -3.62
N GLY A 230 -11.92 -18.68 -4.14
CA GLY A 230 -11.86 -18.95 -5.58
C GLY A 230 -10.43 -19.20 -6.10
N SER A 231 -10.26 -19.13 -7.41
CA SER A 231 -9.02 -19.45 -8.12
C SER A 231 -8.80 -18.57 -9.35
N GLY A 232 -7.57 -18.53 -9.85
CA GLY A 232 -7.21 -17.82 -11.08
C GLY A 232 -7.48 -16.32 -11.00
N ASP A 233 -7.78 -15.71 -12.14
CA ASP A 233 -8.00 -14.26 -12.26
C ASP A 233 -9.25 -13.77 -11.51
N THR A 234 -10.20 -14.67 -11.20
CA THR A 234 -11.43 -14.35 -10.45
C THR A 234 -11.30 -14.52 -8.94
N ALA A 235 -10.11 -14.88 -8.44
CA ALA A 235 -9.90 -15.04 -7.01
C ALA A 235 -10.09 -13.70 -6.28
N VAL A 236 -10.69 -13.77 -5.10
CA VAL A 236 -10.87 -12.63 -4.20
C VAL A 236 -10.27 -12.93 -2.82
N GLY A 237 -9.93 -11.89 -2.08
CA GLY A 237 -9.47 -12.01 -0.70
C GLY A 237 -10.61 -11.86 0.30
N SER A 238 -10.45 -12.48 1.48
CA SER A 238 -11.40 -12.42 2.59
C SER A 238 -10.66 -12.48 3.93
N ASN A 239 -11.28 -11.94 5.00
CA ASN A 239 -10.72 -11.94 6.36
C ASN A 239 -9.28 -11.40 6.45
N GLY A 240 -8.94 -10.43 5.60
CA GLY A 240 -7.59 -9.86 5.57
C GLY A 240 -7.29 -9.00 6.79
N CYS A 241 -6.00 -8.74 6.98
CA CYS A 241 -5.55 -7.88 8.06
C CYS A 241 -5.56 -6.41 7.62
N THR A 242 -5.67 -5.48 8.56
CA THR A 242 -5.44 -4.06 8.31
C THR A 242 -4.08 -3.68 8.86
N ILE A 243 -3.22 -3.06 8.08
CA ILE A 243 -1.92 -2.53 8.50
C ILE A 243 -1.93 -1.03 8.24
N GLN A 244 -1.66 -0.23 9.27
CA GLN A 244 -1.66 1.21 9.13
C GLN A 244 -0.61 1.93 9.99
N SER A 245 -0.22 3.13 9.57
CA SER A 245 0.51 4.08 10.42
C SER A 245 -0.41 5.19 10.95
N ALA A 246 -0.21 5.56 12.21
CA ALA A 246 -0.87 6.68 12.86
C ALA A 246 -0.04 7.98 12.83
N GLY A 247 1.23 7.93 12.45
CA GLY A 247 2.13 9.09 12.45
C GLY A 247 3.31 8.92 11.50
N PRO A 248 4.48 8.44 11.97
CA PRO A 248 5.68 8.26 11.14
C PRO A 248 5.43 7.40 9.90
N GLY A 249 6.19 7.64 8.84
CA GLY A 249 6.13 6.87 7.60
C GLY A 249 6.33 5.37 7.82
N LEU A 250 5.50 4.58 7.16
CA LEU A 250 5.55 3.12 7.19
C LEU A 250 5.93 2.59 5.82
N LYS A 251 6.92 1.70 5.79
CA LYS A 251 7.26 0.89 4.62
C LYS A 251 6.69 -0.53 4.79
N ILE A 252 6.00 -1.02 3.77
CA ILE A 252 5.68 -2.45 3.66
C ILE A 252 6.68 -3.10 2.71
N ASP A 253 7.38 -4.14 3.18
CA ASP A 253 8.42 -4.81 2.40
C ASP A 253 8.23 -6.33 2.36
N PHE A 254 7.48 -6.78 1.38
CA PHE A 254 7.23 -8.18 1.08
C PHE A 254 8.19 -8.75 0.03
N SER A 255 9.34 -8.11 -0.17
CA SER A 255 10.31 -8.55 -1.18
C SER A 255 11.38 -9.51 -0.67
N GLY A 256 11.16 -10.12 0.50
CA GLY A 256 12.09 -11.07 1.09
C GLY A 256 12.41 -12.21 0.13
N ALA A 257 13.70 -12.41 -0.19
CA ALA A 257 14.12 -13.53 -1.01
C ALA A 257 13.94 -14.86 -0.26
N ASN A 258 13.85 -15.97 -1.01
CA ASN A 258 13.74 -17.34 -0.49
C ASN A 258 12.48 -17.58 0.38
N PHE A 259 11.36 -16.96 0.00
CA PHE A 259 10.05 -17.39 0.49
C PHE A 259 9.45 -18.43 -0.45
N ASP A 260 8.80 -19.45 0.12
CA ASP A 260 7.98 -20.38 -0.64
C ASP A 260 6.64 -19.73 -1.00
N GLU A 261 6.10 -18.93 -0.09
CA GLU A 261 4.88 -18.17 -0.34
C GLU A 261 4.79 -16.90 0.53
N ILE A 262 4.44 -15.80 -0.14
CA ILE A 262 3.97 -14.57 0.47
C ILE A 262 2.59 -14.31 -0.14
N LYS A 263 1.55 -14.38 0.69
CA LYS A 263 0.16 -14.43 0.25
C LYS A 263 -0.68 -13.45 1.05
N ILE A 264 -1.02 -12.33 0.44
CA ILE A 264 -1.76 -11.25 1.08
C ILE A 264 -3.15 -11.18 0.45
N TYR A 265 -4.17 -11.46 1.25
CA TYR A 265 -5.54 -11.58 0.81
C TYR A 265 -6.48 -10.65 1.58
N GLY A 266 -7.31 -9.89 0.87
CA GLY A 266 -8.43 -9.16 1.48
C GLY A 266 -7.99 -8.08 2.47
N SER A 267 -6.71 -7.71 2.47
CA SER A 267 -6.06 -6.89 3.48
C SER A 267 -6.11 -5.42 3.11
N LYS A 268 -6.00 -4.55 4.12
CA LYS A 268 -5.94 -3.10 3.94
C LYS A 268 -4.57 -2.58 4.35
N ILE A 269 -3.90 -1.89 3.46
CA ILE A 269 -2.65 -1.17 3.73
C ILE A 269 -2.98 0.31 3.65
N LEU A 270 -2.89 0.99 4.79
CA LEU A 270 -3.29 2.40 4.92
C LEU A 270 -2.09 3.21 5.38
N LYS A 271 -1.83 4.37 4.77
CA LYS A 271 -0.79 5.28 5.28
C LYS A 271 0.61 4.65 5.33
N ALA A 272 0.90 3.74 4.40
CA ALA A 272 2.25 3.25 4.16
C ALA A 272 2.97 4.22 3.22
N SER A 273 3.22 5.46 3.70
CA SER A 273 3.74 6.57 2.89
C SER A 273 5.14 6.30 2.30
N ASN A 274 5.91 5.39 2.89
CA ASN A 274 7.23 4.99 2.38
C ASN A 274 7.16 3.87 1.32
N GLY A 275 5.96 3.59 0.83
CA GLY A 275 5.71 2.67 -0.28
C GLY A 275 5.49 1.22 0.14
N VAL A 276 5.14 0.42 -0.86
CA VAL A 276 4.88 -1.01 -0.74
C VAL A 276 5.75 -1.74 -1.75
N LEU A 277 6.60 -2.66 -1.27
CA LEU A 277 7.47 -3.44 -2.13
C LEU A 277 7.01 -4.90 -2.12
N LEU A 278 6.67 -5.44 -3.29
CA LEU A 278 6.30 -6.84 -3.45
C LEU A 278 7.48 -7.68 -3.97
N ASN A 279 7.25 -8.98 -4.06
CA ASN A 279 8.26 -9.97 -4.38
C ASN A 279 8.41 -10.19 -5.90
N ASP A 280 9.63 -10.53 -6.34
CA ASP A 280 9.98 -10.80 -7.72
C ASP A 280 9.76 -12.26 -8.17
N ASP A 281 9.00 -13.05 -7.41
CA ASP A 281 8.56 -14.40 -7.79
C ASP A 281 7.05 -14.49 -8.07
N THR A 282 6.70 -15.26 -9.10
CA THR A 282 5.31 -15.52 -9.55
C THR A 282 4.50 -16.48 -8.66
N THR A 283 5.12 -17.10 -7.66
CA THR A 283 4.45 -17.98 -6.68
C THR A 283 3.74 -17.19 -5.57
N HIS A 284 3.99 -15.89 -5.49
CA HIS A 284 3.42 -14.98 -4.50
C HIS A 284 2.14 -14.31 -5.00
N GLU A 285 1.25 -13.97 -4.08
CA GLU A 285 -0.09 -13.47 -4.40
C GLU A 285 -0.48 -12.26 -3.55
N PHE A 286 -1.07 -11.27 -4.21
CA PHE A 286 -1.61 -10.05 -3.60
C PHE A 286 -3.02 -9.81 -4.16
N ILE A 287 -4.03 -10.39 -3.51
CA ILE A 287 -5.38 -10.52 -4.07
C ILE A 287 -6.46 -9.91 -3.17
N GLY A 288 -7.31 -9.07 -3.74
CA GLY A 288 -8.45 -8.50 -3.02
C GLY A 288 -8.06 -7.42 -2.01
N ASN A 289 -6.86 -6.84 -2.11
CA ASN A 289 -6.34 -5.90 -1.13
C ASN A 289 -6.72 -4.46 -1.47
N THR A 290 -6.78 -3.60 -0.46
CA THR A 290 -6.86 -2.15 -0.62
C THR A 290 -5.56 -1.51 -0.17
N VAL A 291 -4.95 -0.72 -1.04
CA VAL A 291 -3.79 0.14 -0.71
C VAL A 291 -4.29 1.58 -0.83
N ASP A 292 -4.41 2.26 0.30
CA ASP A 292 -4.98 3.61 0.38
C ASP A 292 -4.04 4.56 1.13
N GLN A 293 -3.97 5.82 0.69
CA GLN A 293 -3.15 6.85 1.34
C GLN A 293 -1.69 6.42 1.52
N SER A 294 -1.16 5.63 0.60
CA SER A 294 0.18 5.03 0.71
C SER A 294 1.07 5.52 -0.42
N GLY A 295 2.38 5.38 -0.28
CA GLY A 295 3.32 5.61 -1.37
C GLY A 295 3.14 4.58 -2.50
N GLN A 296 3.95 4.72 -3.55
CA GLN A 296 3.90 3.86 -4.72
C GLN A 296 4.09 2.38 -4.34
N ILE A 297 3.31 1.50 -4.99
CA ILE A 297 3.57 0.06 -4.97
C ILE A 297 4.51 -0.35 -6.10
N ASP A 298 5.60 -1.05 -5.77
CA ASP A 298 6.40 -1.81 -6.73
C ASP A 298 5.98 -3.28 -6.70
N PRO A 299 5.25 -3.75 -7.73
CA PRO A 299 4.60 -5.06 -7.72
C PRO A 299 5.54 -6.22 -8.06
N LYS A 300 6.71 -5.93 -8.64
CA LYS A 300 7.63 -6.90 -9.25
C LYS A 300 6.88 -7.99 -10.05
N GLN A 301 7.01 -9.27 -9.70
CA GLN A 301 6.36 -10.38 -10.42
C GLN A 301 5.18 -11.00 -9.66
N THR A 302 4.81 -10.42 -8.50
CA THR A 302 3.73 -10.93 -7.66
C THR A 302 2.39 -10.89 -8.41
N ILE A 303 1.55 -11.91 -8.22
CA ILE A 303 0.23 -11.98 -8.86
C ILE A 303 -0.73 -11.01 -8.16
N ILE A 304 -1.18 -9.96 -8.87
CA ILE A 304 -2.10 -8.95 -8.34
C ILE A 304 -3.48 -9.09 -8.97
N ARG A 305 -4.51 -9.31 -8.15
CA ARG A 305 -5.91 -9.45 -8.62
C ARG A 305 -6.87 -8.72 -7.72
N SER A 306 -7.90 -8.10 -8.28
CA SER A 306 -9.04 -7.58 -7.51
C SER A 306 -8.64 -6.58 -6.41
N CYS A 307 -7.55 -5.84 -6.64
CA CYS A 307 -7.05 -4.85 -5.68
C CYS A 307 -7.58 -3.45 -6.01
N THR A 308 -7.64 -2.62 -4.97
CA THR A 308 -7.94 -1.19 -5.09
C THR A 308 -6.72 -0.39 -4.65
N PHE A 309 -6.29 0.54 -5.49
CA PHE A 309 -5.21 1.50 -5.24
C PHE A 309 -5.82 2.90 -5.22
N SER A 310 -5.70 3.63 -4.11
CA SER A 310 -6.32 4.94 -3.97
C SER A 310 -5.52 5.93 -3.14
N GLY A 311 -5.74 7.21 -3.42
CA GLY A 311 -5.17 8.32 -2.64
C GLY A 311 -3.66 8.24 -2.48
N THR A 312 -2.91 7.85 -3.53
CA THR A 312 -1.44 7.76 -3.44
C THR A 312 -0.84 9.02 -2.81
N THR A 313 0.14 8.82 -1.92
CA THR A 313 0.90 9.90 -1.26
C THR A 313 2.31 10.02 -1.83
N ASP A 314 2.64 9.24 -2.87
CA ASP A 314 3.91 9.40 -3.55
C ASP A 314 4.03 10.82 -4.12
N ASN A 315 5.08 11.52 -3.74
CA ASN A 315 5.28 12.94 -4.04
C ASN A 315 6.62 13.19 -4.74
N ASN A 316 7.25 12.15 -5.26
CA ASN A 316 8.52 12.23 -5.97
C ASN A 316 8.32 12.81 -7.39
N ASN A 317 7.95 14.09 -7.50
CA ASN A 317 7.74 14.82 -8.77
C ASN A 317 7.01 13.95 -9.81
N ASP A 318 5.67 13.91 -9.72
CA ASP A 318 4.75 13.11 -10.57
C ASP A 318 4.42 11.71 -10.01
N GLY A 319 4.18 11.61 -8.70
CA GLY A 319 3.99 10.33 -8.02
C GLY A 319 2.83 9.47 -8.55
N SER A 320 2.97 8.14 -8.42
CA SER A 320 1.98 7.19 -8.94
C SER A 320 1.54 6.20 -7.87
N ALA A 321 0.32 5.68 -7.96
CA ALA A 321 -0.14 4.64 -7.03
C ALA A 321 0.61 3.31 -7.25
N LEU A 322 0.94 2.98 -8.51
CA LEU A 322 1.62 1.74 -8.89
C LEU A 322 2.71 1.96 -9.95
N LEU A 323 3.84 1.26 -9.78
CA LEU A 323 4.91 1.18 -10.76
C LEU A 323 4.68 0.03 -11.76
N TRP A 324 4.62 0.33 -13.06
CA TRP A 324 4.57 -0.69 -14.11
C TRP A 324 5.97 -1.18 -14.50
N ASN A 325 6.50 -2.14 -13.74
CA ASN A 325 7.77 -2.77 -14.07
C ASN A 325 7.65 -3.82 -15.21
N ALA A 326 8.81 -4.30 -15.70
CA ALA A 326 8.90 -5.12 -16.91
C ALA A 326 8.22 -6.50 -16.86
N ASN A 327 7.84 -6.99 -15.68
CA ASN A 327 7.30 -8.35 -15.49
C ASN A 327 6.04 -8.38 -14.60
N ILE A 328 5.30 -7.27 -14.55
CA ILE A 328 4.10 -7.16 -13.72
C ILE A 328 3.00 -8.14 -14.16
N ASN A 329 2.31 -8.73 -13.19
CA ASN A 329 1.15 -9.59 -13.40
C ASN A 329 -0.07 -9.04 -12.65
N ILE A 330 -0.71 -8.02 -13.22
CA ILE A 330 -1.87 -7.32 -12.64
C ILE A 330 -3.11 -7.43 -13.51
N LYS A 331 -4.28 -7.69 -12.89
CA LYS A 331 -5.60 -7.70 -13.55
C LYS A 331 -6.73 -7.35 -12.59
N ASN A 332 -7.88 -6.98 -13.12
CA ASN A 332 -9.11 -6.81 -12.34
C ASN A 332 -8.97 -5.79 -11.19
N CYS A 333 -8.13 -4.77 -11.33
CA CYS A 333 -7.86 -3.80 -10.27
C CYS A 333 -8.51 -2.45 -10.54
N SER A 334 -8.64 -1.62 -9.51
CA SER A 334 -9.19 -0.27 -9.59
C SER A 334 -8.22 0.77 -9.06
N PHE A 335 -8.04 1.87 -9.78
CA PHE A 335 -7.24 3.03 -9.43
C PHE A 335 -8.17 4.22 -9.23
N ASN A 336 -8.39 4.60 -7.97
CA ASN A 336 -9.44 5.55 -7.61
C ASN A 336 -8.89 6.74 -6.84
N ALA A 337 -9.30 7.96 -7.21
CA ALA A 337 -9.00 9.16 -6.44
C ALA A 337 -7.51 9.33 -6.10
N ASN A 338 -6.61 8.98 -7.03
CA ASN A 338 -5.20 9.32 -6.94
C ASN A 338 -5.06 10.77 -7.38
N THR A 339 -5.18 11.68 -6.41
CA THR A 339 -5.21 13.13 -6.62
C THR A 339 -4.44 13.83 -5.51
N ASP A 340 -3.83 14.98 -5.81
CA ASP A 340 -3.28 15.85 -4.77
C ASP A 340 -3.56 17.34 -5.05
N THR A 341 -2.83 18.22 -4.37
CA THR A 341 -2.98 19.67 -4.54
C THR A 341 -2.18 20.26 -5.70
N THR A 342 -1.22 19.53 -6.27
CA THR A 342 -0.43 19.96 -7.43
C THR A 342 -1.01 19.46 -8.75
N ASN A 343 -1.93 18.49 -8.69
CA ASN A 343 -2.64 17.88 -9.82
C ASN A 343 -1.76 16.92 -10.64
N ASP A 344 -0.80 16.28 -9.98
CA ASP A 344 0.23 15.43 -10.59
C ASP A 344 0.26 13.96 -10.10
N PRO A 345 -0.63 13.46 -9.22
CA PRO A 345 -0.70 12.04 -8.95
C PRO A 345 -1.34 11.21 -10.05
N HIS A 346 -0.79 10.03 -10.26
CA HIS A 346 -1.23 9.12 -11.31
C HIS A 346 -1.73 7.78 -10.76
N GLY A 347 -2.56 7.10 -11.55
CA GLY A 347 -2.89 5.70 -11.31
C GLY A 347 -1.66 4.79 -11.44
N ILE A 348 -0.98 4.86 -12.58
CA ILE A 348 0.13 3.95 -12.94
C ILE A 348 1.29 4.71 -13.60
N GLU A 349 2.52 4.46 -13.15
CA GLU A 349 3.76 4.91 -13.80
C GLU A 349 4.30 3.91 -14.81
N HIS A 350 4.71 4.37 -15.99
CA HIS A 350 5.52 3.62 -16.96
C HIS A 350 6.94 4.18 -17.10
N PRO A 351 7.94 3.63 -16.39
CA PRO A 351 9.33 4.08 -16.48
C PRO A 351 10.04 3.65 -17.77
N ASN A 352 9.45 2.72 -18.52
CA ASN A 352 10.02 2.17 -19.74
C ASN A 352 9.06 2.31 -20.92
N ALA A 353 9.60 2.66 -22.08
CA ALA A 353 8.85 2.66 -23.33
C ALA A 353 8.47 1.23 -23.75
N GLY A 354 7.34 1.07 -24.43
CA GLY A 354 6.87 -0.25 -24.82
C GLY A 354 5.39 -0.30 -25.19
N THR A 355 4.90 -1.53 -25.35
CA THR A 355 3.47 -1.81 -25.53
C THR A 355 3.01 -2.68 -24.37
N PHE A 356 1.98 -2.22 -23.67
CA PHE A 356 1.47 -2.84 -22.47
C PHE A 356 -0.02 -3.13 -22.62
N THR A 357 -0.52 -4.12 -21.88
CA THR A 357 -1.93 -4.51 -21.91
C THR A 357 -2.55 -4.28 -20.55
N TYR A 358 -3.61 -3.51 -20.50
CA TYR A 358 -4.44 -3.33 -19.31
C TYR A 358 -5.62 -4.29 -19.43
N ASP A 359 -5.67 -5.28 -18.53
CA ASP A 359 -6.70 -6.32 -18.50
C ASP A 359 -7.64 -6.06 -17.32
N ASN A 360 -8.80 -5.48 -17.64
CA ASN A 360 -9.82 -5.08 -16.67
C ASN A 360 -9.26 -4.19 -15.54
N LEU A 361 -8.43 -3.20 -15.91
CA LEU A 361 -7.95 -2.15 -15.00
C LEU A 361 -8.87 -0.94 -15.11
N THR A 362 -9.48 -0.58 -13.99
CA THR A 362 -10.46 0.50 -13.93
C THR A 362 -9.87 1.75 -13.29
N PHE A 363 -10.18 2.91 -13.84
CA PHE A 363 -9.68 4.21 -13.40
C PHE A 363 -10.86 5.15 -13.16
N SER A 364 -10.84 5.87 -12.02
CA SER A 364 -11.90 6.82 -11.67
C SER A 364 -11.40 7.92 -10.74
N GLY A 365 -11.56 9.17 -11.17
CA GLY A 365 -11.26 10.34 -10.34
C GLY A 365 -9.78 10.54 -10.02
N ASN A 366 -8.86 9.95 -10.78
CA ASN A 366 -7.43 10.30 -10.72
C ASN A 366 -7.20 11.63 -11.47
N ASP A 367 -6.13 12.35 -11.14
CA ASP A 367 -5.73 13.52 -11.92
C ASP A 367 -5.29 13.08 -13.32
N TYR A 368 -4.44 12.04 -13.37
CA TYR A 368 -4.12 11.29 -14.58
C TYR A 368 -4.18 9.77 -14.33
N ASP A 369 -4.58 8.99 -15.33
CA ASP A 369 -4.61 7.53 -15.19
C ASP A 369 -3.21 6.93 -15.35
N ILE A 370 -2.40 7.53 -16.22
CA ILE A 370 -1.10 7.02 -16.65
C ILE A 370 -0.06 8.14 -16.61
N GLU A 371 1.07 7.88 -15.97
CA GLU A 371 2.30 8.62 -16.17
C GLU A 371 3.20 7.87 -17.17
N ASN A 372 3.73 8.56 -18.16
CA ASN A 372 4.85 8.07 -18.95
C ASN A 372 6.12 8.84 -18.57
N SER A 373 6.84 8.32 -17.58
CA SER A 373 8.14 8.82 -17.11
C SER A 373 9.31 8.34 -18.00
N SER A 374 9.03 7.52 -19.02
CA SER A 374 10.01 7.14 -20.03
C SER A 374 10.27 8.24 -21.06
N THR A 375 11.41 8.15 -21.75
CA THR A 375 11.75 9.06 -22.87
C THR A 375 11.19 8.59 -24.22
N GLY A 376 10.49 7.44 -24.27
CA GLY A 376 10.03 6.83 -25.50
C GLY A 376 8.50 6.75 -25.61
N SER A 377 8.03 5.95 -26.57
CA SER A 377 6.60 5.74 -26.79
C SER A 377 6.06 4.61 -25.93
N VAL A 378 4.98 4.90 -25.22
CA VAL A 378 4.16 3.96 -24.45
C VAL A 378 2.84 3.75 -25.19
N THR A 379 2.51 2.50 -25.49
CA THR A 379 1.21 2.12 -26.07
C THR A 379 0.46 1.24 -25.09
N ILE A 380 -0.73 1.66 -24.69
CA ILE A 380 -1.60 0.91 -23.76
C ILE A 380 -2.74 0.29 -24.54
N ASN A 381 -2.84 -1.03 -24.53
CA ASN A 381 -3.98 -1.77 -25.08
C ASN A 381 -4.96 -2.09 -23.94
N ALA A 382 -6.09 -1.38 -23.90
CA ALA A 382 -7.14 -1.64 -22.93
C ALA A 382 -8.03 -2.80 -23.40
N THR A 383 -8.21 -3.79 -22.53
CA THR A 383 -8.94 -5.03 -22.81
C THR A 383 -9.86 -5.40 -21.64
N ASN A 384 -10.86 -6.24 -21.90
CA ASN A 384 -11.76 -6.80 -20.88
C ASN A 384 -12.40 -5.76 -19.94
N GLY A 385 -12.74 -4.58 -20.47
CA GLY A 385 -13.37 -3.51 -19.69
C GLY A 385 -12.41 -2.52 -19.04
N ALA A 386 -11.10 -2.62 -19.29
CA ALA A 386 -10.17 -1.58 -18.87
C ALA A 386 -10.54 -0.22 -19.50
N ASN A 387 -10.35 0.87 -18.76
CA ASN A 387 -10.82 2.20 -19.17
C ASN A 387 -9.81 3.36 -18.95
N PRO A 388 -8.48 3.19 -19.18
CA PRO A 388 -7.57 4.33 -19.11
C PRO A 388 -8.01 5.41 -20.12
N GLY A 389 -8.04 6.67 -19.68
CA GLY A 389 -8.52 7.80 -20.47
C GLY A 389 -7.61 9.03 -20.44
N THR A 390 -6.88 9.27 -19.35
CA THR A 390 -5.99 10.43 -19.19
C THR A 390 -4.53 9.99 -19.03
N TYR A 391 -3.59 10.83 -19.46
CA TYR A 391 -2.17 10.55 -19.30
C TYR A 391 -1.32 11.83 -19.25
N GLU A 392 -0.13 11.71 -18.68
CA GLU A 392 0.94 12.71 -18.73
C GLU A 392 2.23 12.11 -19.30
N ASN A 393 3.07 12.92 -19.96
CA ASN A 393 4.40 12.51 -20.40
C ASN A 393 5.44 13.44 -19.75
N THR A 394 5.97 13.02 -18.61
CA THR A 394 6.81 13.84 -17.72
C THR A 394 8.25 13.96 -18.23
N ASN A 395 8.71 12.98 -19.03
CA ASN A 395 10.09 12.92 -19.52
C ASN A 395 10.23 13.01 -21.06
N GLY A 396 9.28 13.71 -21.71
CA GLY A 396 9.32 13.97 -23.15
C GLY A 396 8.95 12.77 -24.05
N GLY A 397 8.44 11.69 -23.45
CA GLY A 397 7.88 10.54 -24.16
C GLY A 397 6.55 10.84 -24.86
N SER A 398 5.91 9.79 -25.38
CA SER A 398 4.57 9.86 -25.96
C SER A 398 3.71 8.69 -25.52
N THR A 399 2.42 8.92 -25.28
CA THR A 399 1.48 7.88 -24.85
C THR A 399 0.35 7.73 -25.86
N THR A 400 0.03 6.49 -26.23
CA THR A 400 -1.11 6.13 -27.09
C THR A 400 -1.98 5.11 -26.36
N ILE A 401 -3.27 5.41 -26.21
CA ILE A 401 -4.25 4.51 -25.61
C ILE A 401 -5.12 3.90 -26.71
N ASN A 402 -5.15 2.57 -26.76
CA ASN A 402 -5.97 1.75 -27.64
C ASN A 402 -7.06 1.05 -26.82
N ASN A 403 -8.22 1.67 -26.70
CA ASN A 403 -9.42 1.12 -26.10
C ASN A 403 -10.39 0.64 -27.18
N SER A 404 -10.07 -0.52 -27.77
CA SER A 404 -10.78 -1.04 -28.94
C SER A 404 -12.12 -1.65 -28.55
N VAL A 405 -13.22 -1.01 -28.95
CA VAL A 405 -14.59 -1.55 -28.86
C VAL A 405 -15.10 -1.97 -30.24
N THR A 406 -16.02 -2.93 -30.28
CA THR A 406 -16.64 -3.33 -31.56
C THR A 406 -17.86 -2.46 -31.85
N ILE A 407 -17.93 -1.91 -33.06
CA ILE A 407 -19.14 -1.29 -33.60
C ILE A 407 -19.71 -2.19 -34.71
N LYS A 408 -21.01 -2.47 -34.63
CA LYS A 408 -21.69 -3.49 -35.43
C LYS A 408 -23.08 -3.02 -35.87
N VAL A 409 -23.37 -3.23 -37.15
CA VAL A 409 -24.71 -3.11 -37.74
C VAL A 409 -25.13 -4.48 -38.27
N THR A 410 -26.30 -4.95 -37.84
CA THR A 410 -26.95 -6.16 -38.36
C THR A 410 -28.14 -5.75 -39.22
N VAL A 411 -28.18 -6.17 -40.47
CA VAL A 411 -29.23 -5.81 -41.44
C VAL A 411 -30.09 -7.02 -41.74
N LYS A 412 -31.40 -6.86 -41.58
CA LYS A 412 -32.41 -7.91 -41.82
C LYS A 412 -33.55 -7.40 -42.68
N ASP A 413 -34.27 -8.32 -43.32
CA ASP A 413 -35.56 -8.03 -43.96
C ASP A 413 -36.72 -8.08 -42.94
N ASP A 414 -37.94 -7.80 -43.39
CA ASP A 414 -39.16 -7.84 -42.56
C ASP A 414 -39.50 -9.27 -42.05
N ASN A 415 -38.94 -10.31 -42.65
CA ASN A 415 -39.07 -11.71 -42.20
C ASN A 415 -37.97 -12.11 -41.20
N GLY A 416 -37.04 -11.20 -40.89
CA GLY A 416 -35.90 -11.45 -40.02
C GLY A 416 -34.73 -12.18 -40.70
N SER A 417 -34.77 -12.37 -42.02
CA SER A 417 -33.68 -12.96 -42.80
C SER A 417 -32.51 -11.98 -42.91
N PRO A 418 -31.26 -12.43 -42.83
CA PRO A 418 -30.11 -11.55 -43.03
C PRO A 418 -30.03 -11.04 -44.47
N ILE A 419 -29.70 -9.76 -44.64
CA ILE A 419 -29.46 -9.16 -45.97
C ILE A 419 -27.96 -9.06 -46.21
N GLN A 420 -27.46 -9.84 -47.16
CA GLN A 420 -26.06 -9.81 -47.61
C GLN A 420 -25.79 -8.62 -48.56
N ASP A 421 -24.57 -8.09 -48.49
CA ASP A 421 -24.05 -7.00 -49.31
C ASP A 421 -24.92 -5.73 -49.22
N ALA A 422 -25.50 -5.45 -48.05
CA ALA A 422 -26.09 -4.16 -47.74
C ALA A 422 -24.97 -3.21 -47.30
N GLN A 423 -24.85 -2.07 -47.95
CA GLN A 423 -23.85 -1.08 -47.59
C GLN A 423 -24.27 -0.36 -46.32
N THR A 424 -23.41 -0.46 -45.31
CA THR A 424 -23.59 0.17 -44.01
C THR A 424 -22.49 1.19 -43.80
N ALA A 425 -22.85 2.32 -43.19
CA ALA A 425 -21.88 3.31 -42.76
C ALA A 425 -22.24 3.91 -41.41
N ILE A 426 -21.23 4.21 -40.60
CA ILE A 426 -21.34 4.88 -39.31
C ILE A 426 -20.47 6.13 -39.36
N TYR A 427 -21.04 7.27 -38.98
CA TYR A 427 -20.34 8.55 -38.93
C TYR A 427 -20.51 9.19 -37.56
N LYS A 428 -19.50 9.91 -37.10
CA LYS A 428 -19.65 10.79 -35.93
C LYS A 428 -20.67 11.88 -36.24
N SER A 429 -21.59 12.10 -35.30
CA SER A 429 -22.58 13.18 -35.41
C SER A 429 -21.94 14.56 -35.30
N SER A 430 -20.78 14.68 -34.65
CA SER A 430 -20.09 15.96 -34.41
C SER A 430 -19.47 16.57 -35.65
N ASP A 431 -18.87 15.76 -36.53
CA ASP A 431 -18.02 16.25 -37.62
C ASP A 431 -18.12 15.45 -38.92
N ASN A 432 -19.00 14.44 -38.98
CA ASN A 432 -19.14 13.51 -40.11
C ASN A 432 -17.88 12.66 -40.40
N THR A 433 -16.97 12.49 -39.44
CA THR A 433 -15.87 11.54 -39.57
C THR A 433 -16.44 10.14 -39.79
N GLU A 434 -16.00 9.48 -40.86
CA GLU A 434 -16.36 8.09 -41.15
C GLU A 434 -15.68 7.15 -40.16
N LEU A 435 -16.49 6.34 -39.46
CA LEU A 435 -16.02 5.33 -38.51
C LEU A 435 -16.10 3.92 -39.09
N MET A 436 -17.08 3.69 -39.97
CA MET A 436 -17.25 2.42 -40.68
C MET A 436 -17.92 2.70 -42.03
N ASN A 437 -17.48 2.02 -43.09
CA ASN A 437 -18.15 1.97 -44.38
C ASN A 437 -17.87 0.60 -45.00
N LYS A 438 -18.78 -0.35 -44.78
CA LYS A 438 -18.62 -1.76 -45.13
C LYS A 438 -19.95 -2.34 -45.59
N ASP A 439 -19.85 -3.32 -46.48
CA ASP A 439 -20.99 -4.15 -46.85
C ASP A 439 -21.19 -5.26 -45.81
N THR A 440 -22.44 -5.66 -45.61
CA THR A 440 -22.78 -6.80 -44.73
C THR A 440 -22.32 -8.13 -45.31
N ASP A 441 -21.88 -9.03 -44.45
CA ASP A 441 -21.55 -10.42 -44.80
C ASP A 441 -22.82 -11.28 -45.06
N ALA A 442 -22.63 -12.58 -45.30
CA ALA A 442 -23.74 -13.52 -45.53
C ALA A 442 -24.71 -13.68 -44.33
N ASN A 443 -24.32 -13.23 -43.14
CA ASN A 443 -25.15 -13.19 -41.94
C ASN A 443 -25.81 -11.81 -41.72
N GLY A 444 -25.68 -10.90 -42.68
CA GLY A 444 -26.22 -9.56 -42.59
C GLY A 444 -25.43 -8.66 -41.64
N ILE A 445 -24.16 -8.96 -41.35
CA ILE A 445 -23.36 -8.24 -40.36
C ILE A 445 -22.27 -7.41 -41.04
N ALA A 446 -22.19 -6.13 -40.67
CA ALA A 446 -21.05 -5.27 -40.94
C ALA A 446 -20.49 -4.77 -39.60
N SER A 447 -19.18 -4.96 -39.39
CA SER A 447 -18.52 -4.54 -38.14
C SER A 447 -17.10 -4.05 -38.34
N THR A 448 -16.65 -3.20 -37.40
CA THR A 448 -15.26 -2.77 -37.28
C THR A 448 -14.94 -2.44 -35.82
N THR A 449 -13.67 -2.15 -35.53
CA THR A 449 -13.23 -1.68 -34.22
C THR A 449 -13.19 -0.16 -34.18
N PHE A 450 -13.46 0.41 -33.01
CA PHE A 450 -13.40 1.84 -32.72
C PHE A 450 -12.56 2.05 -31.46
N ASN A 451 -11.66 3.03 -31.48
CA ASN A 451 -10.91 3.41 -30.29
C ASN A 451 -11.77 4.32 -29.39
N TYR A 452 -12.39 3.75 -28.37
CA TYR A 452 -13.32 4.43 -27.48
C TYR A 452 -12.59 5.26 -26.42
N LEU A 453 -12.75 6.58 -26.46
CA LEU A 453 -12.23 7.49 -25.43
C LEU A 453 -13.35 8.10 -24.57
N SER A 454 -14.55 8.21 -25.13
CA SER A 454 -15.75 8.72 -24.46
C SER A 454 -16.98 8.35 -25.30
N ASP A 455 -18.17 8.43 -24.67
CA ASP A 455 -19.44 8.24 -25.35
C ASP A 455 -19.50 9.13 -26.60
N THR A 456 -19.66 8.49 -27.76
CA THR A 456 -19.59 9.16 -29.07
C THR A 456 -20.91 8.98 -29.79
N ASP A 457 -21.66 10.07 -29.95
CA ASP A 457 -22.89 10.07 -30.74
C ASP A 457 -22.58 9.88 -32.23
N VAL A 458 -23.36 9.00 -32.86
CA VAL A 458 -23.21 8.63 -34.27
C VAL A 458 -24.56 8.62 -34.98
N TYR A 459 -24.48 8.75 -36.30
CA TYR A 459 -25.57 8.37 -37.19
C TYR A 459 -25.15 7.23 -38.11
N ILE A 460 -26.11 6.38 -38.41
CA ILE A 460 -25.95 5.13 -39.12
C ILE A 460 -26.74 5.25 -40.42
N ARG A 461 -26.15 4.83 -41.53
CA ARG A 461 -26.81 4.77 -42.84
C ARG A 461 -26.71 3.36 -43.38
N VAL A 462 -27.83 2.84 -43.85
CA VAL A 462 -27.89 1.52 -44.49
C VAL A 462 -28.59 1.66 -45.84
N ARG A 463 -27.97 1.13 -46.89
CA ARG A 463 -28.56 1.08 -48.23
C ARG A 463 -28.24 -0.26 -48.89
N LYS A 464 -29.22 -0.83 -49.60
CA LYS A 464 -29.01 -2.01 -50.44
C LYS A 464 -29.49 -1.70 -51.84
N SER A 465 -28.55 -1.62 -52.78
CA SER A 465 -28.86 -1.57 -54.21
C SER A 465 -28.70 -2.98 -54.77
N SER A 466 -29.73 -3.79 -54.65
CA SER A 466 -29.76 -5.12 -55.27
C SER A 466 -29.91 -5.01 -56.79
N ALA A 467 -29.26 -5.91 -57.53
CA ALA A 467 -29.66 -6.22 -58.90
C ALA A 467 -30.82 -7.22 -58.85
N GLY A 468 -31.91 -6.97 -59.59
CA GLY A 468 -33.11 -7.81 -59.60
C GLY A 468 -34.38 -7.07 -59.16
N ASP A 469 -35.46 -7.83 -58.91
CA ASP A 469 -36.81 -7.30 -58.63
C ASP A 469 -36.95 -6.76 -57.19
N THR A 470 -36.24 -7.34 -56.22
CA THR A 470 -36.27 -6.88 -54.83
C THR A 470 -35.35 -5.69 -54.64
N LYS A 471 -35.89 -4.52 -54.28
CA LYS A 471 -35.11 -3.36 -53.83
C LYS A 471 -35.55 -2.98 -52.43
N TYR A 472 -34.70 -2.26 -51.70
CA TYR A 472 -34.97 -1.86 -50.33
C TYR A 472 -34.94 -0.34 -50.17
N GLN A 473 -35.81 0.19 -49.32
CA GLN A 473 -35.74 1.58 -48.91
C GLN A 473 -34.48 1.81 -48.06
N SER A 474 -33.80 2.94 -48.28
CA SER A 474 -32.65 3.30 -47.46
C SER A 474 -33.09 3.60 -46.02
N HIS A 475 -32.22 3.29 -45.06
CA HIS A 475 -32.48 3.53 -43.65
C HIS A 475 -31.42 4.45 -43.06
N SER A 476 -31.85 5.31 -42.14
CA SER A 476 -30.94 6.11 -41.31
C SER A 476 -31.45 6.12 -39.88
N SER A 477 -30.53 5.97 -38.93
CA SER A 477 -30.81 6.01 -37.50
C SER A 477 -29.66 6.67 -36.76
N THR A 478 -29.86 6.95 -35.48
CA THR A 478 -28.81 7.45 -34.59
C THR A 478 -28.49 6.41 -33.52
N GLY A 479 -27.34 6.55 -32.89
CA GLY A 479 -26.93 5.75 -31.73
C GLY A 479 -25.76 6.42 -31.02
N THR A 480 -25.30 5.79 -29.95
CA THR A 480 -24.12 6.25 -29.19
C THR A 480 -23.19 5.06 -29.03
N ILE A 481 -21.93 5.23 -29.44
CA ILE A 481 -20.89 4.24 -29.13
C ILE A 481 -20.54 4.43 -27.66
N THR A 482 -20.65 3.35 -26.87
CA THR A 482 -20.33 3.33 -25.44
C THR A 482 -19.05 2.54 -25.18
N SER A 483 -18.65 2.40 -23.92
CA SER A 483 -17.55 1.50 -23.50
C SER A 483 -17.80 0.03 -23.87
N SER A 484 -19.04 -0.37 -24.13
CA SER A 484 -19.39 -1.71 -24.64
C SER A 484 -19.41 -1.79 -26.18
N GLY A 485 -19.07 -0.70 -26.86
CA GLY A 485 -19.20 -0.56 -28.31
C GLY A 485 -20.59 -0.11 -28.75
N LEU A 486 -20.96 -0.51 -29.97
CA LEU A 486 -22.25 -0.22 -30.59
C LEU A 486 -22.77 -1.48 -31.28
N ASN A 487 -24.01 -1.87 -31.01
CA ASN A 487 -24.66 -2.99 -31.69
C ASN A 487 -26.09 -2.61 -32.08
N VAL A 488 -26.29 -2.37 -33.37
CA VAL A 488 -27.59 -1.93 -33.91
C VAL A 488 -28.13 -2.97 -34.87
N THR A 489 -29.43 -3.27 -34.76
CA THR A 489 -30.15 -4.05 -35.76
C THR A 489 -31.04 -3.12 -36.58
N VAL A 490 -30.87 -3.15 -37.89
CA VAL A 490 -31.65 -2.40 -38.88
C VAL A 490 -32.50 -3.39 -39.67
N THR A 491 -33.81 -3.14 -39.72
CA THR A 491 -34.71 -3.83 -40.63
C THR A 491 -34.93 -2.97 -41.87
N LEU A 492 -34.53 -3.47 -43.04
CA LEU A 492 -34.83 -2.83 -44.32
C LEU A 492 -36.15 -3.36 -44.85
N LYS A 493 -37.01 -2.44 -45.27
CA LYS A 493 -38.28 -2.76 -45.93
C LYS A 493 -38.06 -2.85 -47.43
N GLU A 494 -38.63 -3.88 -48.04
CA GLU A 494 -38.71 -3.97 -49.50
C GLU A 494 -39.49 -2.75 -50.02
N ASP A 495 -38.97 -2.14 -51.10
CA ASP A 495 -39.60 -1.00 -51.73
C ASP A 495 -40.70 -1.51 -52.68
N PRO A 496 -41.99 -1.28 -52.38
CA PRO A 496 -43.09 -1.78 -53.20
C PRO A 496 -43.20 -1.09 -54.56
N TYR A 497 -42.38 -0.06 -54.81
CA TYR A 497 -42.35 0.73 -56.05
C TYR A 497 -41.06 0.55 -56.87
N ALA A 498 -40.25 -0.44 -56.48
CA ALA A 498 -38.94 -0.78 -57.04
C ALA A 498 -38.92 -1.10 -58.54
#